data_AF-A0A421B368-F1
#
_entry.id   AF-A0A421B368-F1
#
_cell.length_a   1.000
_cell.length_b   1.000
_cell.length_c   1.000
_cell.angle_alpha   90.00
_cell.angle_beta   90.00
_cell.angle_gamma   90.00
#
_symmetry.space_group_name_H-M   'P 1'
#
loop_
_entity.id
_entity.type
_entity.pdbx_description
1 polymer ?
#
loop_
_entity_poly.entity_id
_entity_poly.type
_entity_poly.pdbx_seq_one_letter_code
_entity_poly.pdbx_strand_id
1 'polypeptide(L)'
;MAYPDLPASLAGRPRDERLPVRLLDRFLGGPRSAAARTYSDPPMHEPYADAALRSCPHIAIDHHRPAADHRVDASISTPTGWQADKPSIWQMGIERSFRYEIGTEHVVFFPAPFKRLWTFGYDAGSLAEMS
;
A
#
# COMPACT_ATOMS: atom_id res chain seq x y z
N MET A 1 14.72 -14.84 22.80
CA MET A 1 15.28 -14.86 21.44
C MET A 1 15.37 -13.39 21.01
N ALA A 2 16.57 -12.81 20.98
CA ALA A 2 16.77 -11.41 20.65
C ALA A 2 16.64 -11.23 19.13
N TYR A 3 15.95 -10.18 18.68
CA TYR A 3 15.95 -9.79 17.28
C TYR A 3 17.40 -9.51 16.84
N PRO A 4 17.82 -9.95 15.65
CA PRO A 4 19.08 -9.46 15.09
C PRO A 4 19.00 -7.94 14.99
N ASP A 5 20.05 -7.26 15.47
CA ASP A 5 20.20 -5.82 15.30
C ASP A 5 20.01 -5.48 13.82
N LEU A 6 19.02 -4.62 13.53
CA LEU A 6 18.87 -4.06 12.19
C LEU A 6 20.21 -3.42 11.79
N PRO A 7 20.74 -3.68 10.58
CA PRO A 7 21.97 -3.03 10.15
C PRO A 7 21.80 -1.52 10.28
N ALA A 8 22.82 -0.83 10.80
CA ALA A 8 22.78 0.62 11.05
C ALA A 8 22.40 1.45 9.81
N SER A 9 22.49 0.88 8.61
CA SER A 9 22.01 1.46 7.36
C SER A 9 20.49 1.60 7.24
N LEU A 10 19.72 0.81 8.01
CA LEU A 10 18.25 0.82 8.10
C LEU A 10 17.74 1.54 9.35
N ALA A 11 18.61 1.80 10.34
CA ALA A 11 18.29 2.66 11.47
C ALA A 11 18.15 4.10 10.94
N GLY A 12 16.90 4.53 10.74
CA GLY A 12 16.44 5.88 10.39
C GLY A 12 17.54 6.83 9.92
N ARG A 13 17.87 6.80 8.62
CA ARG A 13 18.64 7.90 8.03
C ARG A 13 17.88 9.20 8.31
N PRO A 14 18.54 10.27 8.79
CA PRO A 14 17.93 11.58 8.88
C PRO A 14 17.34 11.93 7.52
N ARG A 15 16.08 12.38 7.50
CA ARG A 15 15.42 12.87 6.29
C ARG A 15 16.32 13.96 5.71
N ASP A 16 16.83 13.75 4.49
CA ASP A 16 17.65 14.75 3.83
C ASP A 16 16.76 15.96 3.48
N GLU A 17 16.94 17.06 4.21
CA GLU A 17 16.20 18.31 4.04
C GLU A 17 16.47 18.98 2.67
N ARG A 18 17.44 18.47 1.89
CA ARG A 18 17.88 19.05 0.62
C ARG A 18 17.28 18.39 -0.63
N LEU A 19 16.46 17.34 -0.50
CA LEU A 19 15.72 16.79 -1.64
C LEU A 19 14.61 17.78 -2.05
N PRO A 20 14.73 18.47 -3.21
CA PRO A 20 13.89 19.60 -3.53
C PRO A 20 12.63 19.12 -4.26
N VAL A 21 11.82 18.28 -3.63
CA VAL A 21 10.43 18.13 -4.05
C VAL A 21 9.60 17.69 -2.85
N ARG A 22 8.68 18.55 -2.40
CA ARG A 22 7.59 18.15 -1.49
C ARG A 22 6.60 17.29 -2.28
N LEU A 23 7.04 16.13 -2.77
CA LEU A 23 6.17 15.18 -3.45
C LEU A 23 5.20 14.68 -2.40
N LEU A 24 3.92 14.84 -2.71
CA LEU A 24 2.87 14.25 -1.91
C LEU A 24 3.00 12.73 -2.04
N ASP A 25 3.00 12.03 -0.91
CA ASP A 25 3.01 10.58 -0.87
C ASP A 25 1.63 10.04 -1.28
N ARG A 26 1.60 8.88 -1.94
CA ARG A 26 0.38 8.16 -2.33
C ARG A 26 0.32 6.84 -1.61
N PHE A 27 -0.80 6.60 -0.95
CA PHE A 27 -1.17 5.31 -0.38
C PHE A 27 -2.31 4.73 -1.20
N LEU A 28 -2.13 3.52 -1.71
CA LEU A 28 -3.12 2.83 -2.53
C LEU A 28 -3.57 1.56 -1.79
N GLY A 29 -4.89 1.37 -1.68
CA GLY A 29 -5.44 0.19 -1.01
C GLY A 29 -6.97 0.16 -1.07
N GLY A 30 -7.58 -0.81 -0.41
CA GLY A 30 -9.03 -0.89 -0.31
C GLY A 30 -9.63 0.12 0.69
N PRO A 31 -10.97 0.27 0.74
CA PRO A 31 -11.64 1.23 1.61
C PRO A 31 -11.34 1.06 3.10
N ARG A 32 -11.12 -0.18 3.54
CA ARG A 32 -10.77 -0.47 4.95
C ARG A 32 -9.38 0.06 5.30
N SER A 33 -8.39 -0.11 4.43
CA SER A 33 -7.04 0.46 4.61
C SER A 33 -7.08 1.98 4.63
N ALA A 34 -7.88 2.60 3.75
CA ALA A 34 -8.05 4.05 3.71
C ALA A 34 -8.75 4.61 4.95
N ALA A 35 -9.82 3.96 5.42
CA ALA A 35 -10.53 4.36 6.63
C ALA A 35 -9.66 4.21 7.89
N ALA A 36 -8.95 3.08 8.02
CA ALA A 36 -8.05 2.81 9.14
C ALA A 36 -6.72 3.58 9.07
N ARG A 37 -6.34 4.09 7.89
CA ARG A 37 -5.02 4.64 7.58
C ARG A 37 -3.89 3.69 7.98
N THR A 38 -4.00 2.44 7.49
CA THR A 38 -3.01 1.38 7.72
C THR A 38 -2.75 0.61 6.43
N TYR A 39 -1.48 0.58 6.00
CA TYR A 39 -1.05 -0.01 4.73
C TYR A 39 0.17 -0.90 4.90
N SER A 40 0.22 -2.02 4.17
CA SER A 40 1.34 -2.96 4.16
C SER A 40 2.38 -2.53 3.15
N ASP A 41 1.91 -1.96 2.04
CA ASP A 41 2.77 -1.39 1.02
C ASP A 41 3.22 0.01 1.42
N PRO A 42 4.49 0.37 1.14
CA PRO A 42 5.00 1.70 1.40
C PRO A 42 4.29 2.76 0.54
N PRO A 43 4.33 4.03 0.94
CA PRO A 43 3.91 5.11 0.06
C PRO A 43 4.76 5.15 -1.20
N MET A 44 4.16 5.69 -2.25
CA MET A 44 4.83 5.89 -3.53
C MET A 44 4.60 7.30 -4.07
N HIS A 45 5.45 7.75 -4.98
CA HIS A 45 5.23 9.01 -5.70
C HIS A 45 4.10 8.86 -6.72
N GLU A 46 3.46 9.98 -7.05
CA GLU A 46 2.28 10.04 -7.93
C GLU A 46 2.40 9.26 -9.25
N PRO A 47 3.48 9.41 -10.05
CA PRO A 47 3.58 8.65 -11.30
C PRO A 47 3.63 7.13 -11.10
N TYR A 48 4.20 6.66 -9.98
CA TYR A 48 4.22 5.24 -9.64
C TYR A 48 2.86 4.74 -9.19
N ALA A 49 2.09 5.57 -8.48
CA ALA A 49 0.73 5.24 -8.08
C ALA A 49 -0.18 5.10 -9.32
N ASP A 50 -0.09 6.04 -10.26
CA ASP A 50 -0.84 5.99 -11.51
C ASP A 50 -0.44 4.80 -12.38
N ALA A 51 0.86 4.48 -12.41
CA ALA A 51 1.35 3.30 -13.11
C ALA A 51 0.82 2.02 -12.45
N ALA A 52 0.84 1.91 -11.12
CA ALA A 52 0.37 0.73 -10.39
C ALA A 52 -1.12 0.43 -10.66
N LEU A 53 -1.97 1.47 -10.74
CA LEU A 53 -3.39 1.32 -11.10
C LEU A 53 -3.60 0.64 -12.46
N ARG A 54 -2.65 0.79 -13.39
CA ARG A 54 -2.75 0.33 -14.78
C ARG A 54 -1.96 -0.95 -15.04
N SER A 55 -0.83 -1.13 -14.36
CA SER A 55 0.13 -2.19 -14.66
C SER A 55 0.08 -3.36 -13.68
N CYS A 56 -0.38 -3.16 -12.45
CA CYS A 56 -0.50 -4.24 -11.48
C CYS A 56 -1.72 -5.11 -11.81
N PRO A 57 -1.57 -6.40 -12.19
CA PRO A 57 -2.70 -7.24 -12.56
C PRO A 57 -3.71 -7.42 -11.43
N HIS A 58 -3.23 -7.43 -10.17
CA HIS A 58 -4.10 -7.51 -9.00
C HIS A 58 -5.03 -6.31 -8.87
N ILE A 59 -4.64 -5.13 -9.38
CA ILE A 59 -5.42 -3.89 -9.32
C ILE A 59 -6.20 -3.66 -10.62
N ALA A 60 -5.55 -3.78 -11.78
CA ALA A 60 -6.11 -3.39 -13.07
C ALA A 60 -7.21 -4.35 -13.58
N ILE A 61 -7.17 -5.63 -13.21
CA ILE A 61 -8.09 -6.66 -13.73
C ILE A 61 -9.10 -7.01 -12.65
N ASP A 62 -10.39 -6.67 -12.82
CA ASP A 62 -11.47 -6.92 -11.84
C ASP A 62 -11.37 -8.31 -11.19
N HIS A 63 -11.52 -9.36 -11.99
CA HIS A 63 -11.55 -10.74 -11.50
C HIS A 63 -10.17 -11.41 -11.47
N HIS A 64 -9.11 -10.66 -11.13
CA HIS A 64 -7.80 -11.25 -10.88
C HIS A 64 -7.87 -12.25 -9.71
N ARG A 65 -7.42 -13.48 -9.95
CA ARG A 65 -7.39 -14.54 -8.93
C ARG A 65 -6.00 -14.68 -8.31
N PRO A 66 -5.90 -14.96 -7.01
CA PRO A 66 -4.64 -15.38 -6.40
C PRO A 66 -4.07 -16.62 -7.09
N ALA A 67 -2.77 -16.88 -6.86
CA ALA A 67 -2.19 -18.16 -7.24
C ALA A 67 -2.94 -19.31 -6.54
N ALA A 68 -3.12 -20.43 -7.24
CA ALA A 68 -3.75 -21.62 -6.66
C ALA A 68 -2.94 -22.13 -5.47
N ASP A 69 -3.60 -22.69 -4.45
CA ASP A 69 -2.99 -23.08 -3.16
C ASP A 69 -1.72 -23.94 -3.31
N HIS A 70 -1.70 -24.88 -4.26
CA HIS A 70 -0.53 -25.73 -4.51
C HIS A 70 0.71 -24.98 -5.05
N ARG A 71 0.57 -23.71 -5.42
CA ARG A 71 1.65 -22.82 -5.89
C ARG A 71 2.05 -21.78 -4.85
N VAL A 72 1.31 -21.69 -3.75
CA VAL A 72 1.60 -20.78 -2.64
C VAL A 72 2.39 -21.56 -1.62
N ASP A 73 3.54 -21.02 -1.20
CA ASP A 73 4.32 -21.63 -0.13
C ASP A 73 3.51 -21.64 1.17
N ALA A 74 3.51 -22.76 1.91
CA ALA A 74 2.73 -22.92 3.13
C ALA A 74 3.10 -21.92 4.25
N SER A 75 4.27 -21.28 4.14
CA SER A 75 4.70 -20.21 5.04
C SER A 75 4.09 -18.84 4.73
N ILE A 76 3.43 -18.68 3.57
CA ILE A 76 2.75 -17.43 3.19
C ILE A 76 1.36 -17.42 3.85
N SER A 77 1.18 -16.51 4.79
CA SER A 77 -0.10 -16.25 5.43
C SER A 77 -0.46 -14.77 5.32
N THR A 78 -1.76 -14.48 5.36
CA THR A 78 -2.22 -13.11 5.56
C THR A 78 -2.08 -12.77 7.04
N PRO A 79 -1.37 -11.69 7.42
CA PRO A 79 -1.17 -11.38 8.82
C PRO A 79 -2.50 -11.09 9.54
N THR A 80 -2.53 -11.30 10.86
CA THR A 80 -3.75 -11.08 11.65
C THR A 80 -4.22 -9.63 11.52
N GLY A 81 -5.51 -9.43 11.24
CA GLY A 81 -6.12 -8.11 11.03
C GLY A 81 -6.05 -7.59 9.59
N TRP A 82 -5.32 -8.27 8.71
CA TRP A 82 -5.31 -7.99 7.27
C TRP A 82 -6.38 -8.81 6.55
N GLN A 83 -6.74 -8.35 5.36
CA GLN A 83 -7.67 -9.07 4.50
C GLN A 83 -6.95 -9.66 3.30
N ALA A 84 -7.22 -10.93 3.06
CA ALA A 84 -6.75 -11.65 1.89
C ALA A 84 -7.59 -11.32 0.65
N ASP A 85 -8.87 -10.96 0.86
CA ASP A 85 -9.80 -10.72 -0.23
C ASP A 85 -9.46 -9.44 -0.99
N LYS A 86 -9.45 -9.56 -2.32
CA LYS A 86 -9.28 -8.44 -3.22
C LYS A 86 -10.47 -7.48 -3.08
N PRO A 87 -10.25 -6.16 -2.92
CA PRO A 87 -11.33 -5.21 -2.86
C PRO A 87 -11.93 -4.93 -4.25
N SER A 88 -13.24 -4.66 -4.30
CA SER A 88 -13.96 -4.22 -5.51
C SER A 88 -13.80 -2.73 -5.80
N ILE A 89 -13.28 -1.97 -4.84
CA ILE A 89 -13.02 -0.54 -4.92
C ILE A 89 -11.59 -0.29 -4.44
N TRP A 90 -10.86 0.57 -5.12
CA TRP A 90 -9.55 1.04 -4.70
C TRP A 90 -9.60 2.50 -4.31
N GLN A 91 -8.79 2.90 -3.34
CA GLN A 91 -8.69 4.28 -2.91
C GLN A 91 -7.23 4.71 -2.86
N MET A 92 -6.97 5.91 -3.37
CA MET A 92 -5.66 6.53 -3.35
C MET A 92 -5.68 7.76 -2.46
N GLY A 93 -5.05 7.64 -1.29
CA GLY A 93 -4.88 8.73 -0.34
C GLY A 93 -3.65 9.57 -0.67
N ILE A 94 -3.82 10.89 -0.65
CA ILE A 94 -2.77 11.88 -0.93
C ILE A 94 -2.36 12.59 0.36
N GLU A 95 -1.06 12.56 0.69
CA GLU A 95 -0.59 13.03 1.99
C GLU A 95 0.86 13.60 1.96
N ARG A 96 1.42 14.05 3.10
CA ARG A 96 2.75 14.73 3.20
C ARG A 96 3.71 14.16 4.25
N SER A 97 3.20 13.37 5.18
CA SER A 97 3.89 12.74 6.29
C SER A 97 3.18 11.46 6.73
N PHE A 98 3.91 10.36 6.71
CA PHE A 98 3.51 9.11 7.34
C PHE A 98 4.48 8.73 8.45
N ARG A 99 4.06 7.81 9.29
CA ARG A 99 4.94 7.04 10.19
C ARG A 99 4.86 5.57 9.81
N TYR A 100 5.81 4.76 10.25
CA TYR A 100 5.76 3.31 10.08
C TYR A 100 6.15 2.60 11.37
N GLU A 101 5.68 1.38 11.54
CA GLU A 101 6.07 0.48 12.62
C GLU A 101 6.53 -0.83 12.02
N ILE A 102 7.61 -1.40 12.56
CA ILE A 102 8.11 -2.71 12.18
C ILE A 102 7.57 -3.70 13.21
N GLY A 103 6.59 -4.49 12.81
CA GLY A 103 6.08 -5.61 13.60
C GLY A 103 6.92 -6.87 13.41
N THR A 104 6.55 -7.93 14.12
CA THR A 104 7.24 -9.22 14.04
C THR A 104 7.11 -9.90 12.68
N GLU A 105 5.98 -9.68 12.00
CA GLU A 105 5.64 -10.36 10.75
C GLU A 105 5.69 -9.43 9.54
N HIS A 106 5.45 -8.14 9.74
CA HIS A 106 5.30 -7.17 8.65
C HIS A 106 5.52 -5.73 9.13
N VAL A 107 5.79 -4.85 8.17
CA VAL A 107 5.85 -3.39 8.38
C VAL A 107 4.46 -2.82 8.14
N VAL A 108 4.03 -1.88 8.99
CA VAL A 108 2.77 -1.15 8.82
C VAL A 108 3.06 0.33 8.64
N PHE A 109 2.49 0.92 7.59
CA PHE A 109 2.57 2.35 7.29
C PHE A 109 1.27 3.06 7.70
N PHE A 110 1.42 4.19 8.39
CA PHE A 110 0.33 5.00 8.92
C PHE A 110 0.41 6.42 8.34
N PRO A 111 -0.32 6.71 7.25
CA PRO A 111 -0.42 8.06 6.74
C PRO A 111 -1.06 9.02 7.74
N ALA A 112 -0.64 10.29 7.70
CA ALA A 112 -1.42 11.37 8.27
C ALA A 112 -2.80 11.47 7.58
N PRO A 113 -3.77 12.22 8.15
CA PRO A 113 -5.05 12.45 7.48
C PRO A 113 -4.89 12.90 6.03
N PHE A 114 -5.59 12.23 5.11
CA PHE A 114 -5.49 12.49 3.68
C PHE A 114 -5.99 13.89 3.32
N LYS A 115 -5.23 14.59 2.48
CA LYS A 115 -5.65 15.88 1.91
C LYS A 115 -6.65 15.71 0.77
N ARG A 116 -6.58 14.57 0.10
CA ARG A 116 -7.46 14.15 -0.97
C ARG A 116 -7.51 12.63 -0.98
N LEU A 117 -8.67 12.10 -1.34
CA LEU A 117 -8.90 10.68 -1.52
C LEU A 117 -9.55 10.49 -2.89
N TRP A 118 -8.87 9.80 -3.79
CA TRP A 118 -9.44 9.35 -5.05
C TRP A 118 -10.01 7.97 -4.88
N THR A 119 -11.13 7.68 -5.53
CA THR A 119 -11.80 6.38 -5.46
C THR A 119 -11.91 5.82 -6.87
N PHE A 120 -11.59 4.54 -7.02
CA PHE A 120 -11.59 3.83 -8.28
C PHE A 120 -12.45 2.57 -8.16
N GLY A 121 -13.26 2.31 -9.17
CA GLY A 121 -14.09 1.11 -9.29
C GLY A 121 -13.90 0.48 -10.66
N TYR A 122 -14.46 -0.70 -10.86
CA TYR A 122 -14.42 -1.35 -12.17
C TYR A 122 -15.66 -0.98 -12.98
N ASP A 123 -15.42 -0.50 -14.20
CA ASP A 123 -16.44 -0.27 -15.23
C ASP A 123 -16.08 -1.11 -16.46
N ALA A 124 -17.02 -1.91 -16.94
CA ALA A 124 -16.81 -2.89 -18.02
C ALA A 124 -15.54 -3.75 -17.85
N GLY A 125 -15.18 -4.09 -16.60
CA GLY A 125 -13.99 -4.90 -16.25
C GLY A 125 -12.66 -4.13 -16.23
N SER A 126 -12.67 -2.83 -16.51
CA SER A 126 -11.50 -1.94 -16.43
C SER A 126 -11.60 -1.00 -15.24
N LEU A 127 -10.48 -0.71 -14.59
CA LEU A 127 -10.46 0.22 -13.48
C LEU A 127 -10.64 1.68 -13.95
N ALA A 128 -11.55 2.41 -13.35
CA ALA A 128 -11.85 3.82 -13.64
C ALA A 128 -12.05 4.62 -12.34
N GLU A 129 -11.71 5.91 -12.38
CA GLU A 129 -11.99 6.83 -11.26
C GLU A 129 -13.51 7.05 -11.14
N MET A 130 -14.03 6.96 -9.93
CA MET A 130 -15.43 7.18 -9.59
C MET A 130 -15.63 8.66 -9.25
N SER A 131 -16.68 9.27 -9.81
CA SER A 131 -17.04 10.67 -9.59
C SER A 131 -17.69 10.92 -8.23
#